data_AF-A0A1Q6XD44-F1
#
_entry.id   AF-A0A1Q6XD44-F1
#
_cell.length_a   1.000
_cell.length_b   1.000
_cell.length_c   1.000
_cell.angle_alpha   90.00
_cell.angle_beta   90.00
_cell.angle_gamma   90.00
#
_symmetry.space_group_name_H-M   'P 1'
#
loop_
_entity.id
_entity.type
_entity.pdbx_description
1 polymer ?
#
loop_
_entity_poly.entity_id
_entity_poly.type
_entity_poly.pdbx_seq_one_letter_code
_entity_poly.pdbx_strand_id
1 'polypeptide(L)'
;MAEVGDEATGLQKEKNMRLRFWFALLCSTLAFAKGPQRPSNLPVTTAFANTDASDTIADIQSDALGSYFDGVDAVTSFLTTNGYNGIVWGDWQFGTLNSATRKVSLSFANPIQLANGGTAIPNPPFTTKNVTAHIEVKCTMFGLSMLTMSANQTFQCPLIVHFFDTNSYEYRIYMAPNWTQPPTPETSYAQVSCNAVAADNSGCNDWYIDPIPGYDTAGNRIPGAATGRLVFFGCSACRGNTKVTGDANEGDYSFRFHFHVTRP
;
A
#
# COMPACT_ATOMS: atom_id res chain seq x y z
N MET A 1 -11.30 -68.89 88.50
CA MET A 1 -11.97 -68.07 87.46
C MET A 1 -11.33 -68.42 86.14
N ALA A 2 -12.17 -68.64 85.13
CA ALA A 2 -11.94 -69.37 83.88
C ALA A 2 -10.64 -69.07 83.11
N GLU A 3 -10.01 -70.15 82.62
CA GLU A 3 -9.07 -70.19 81.50
C GLU A 3 -9.71 -71.10 80.43
N VAL A 4 -10.10 -70.51 79.30
CA VAL A 4 -10.65 -71.11 78.06
C VAL A 4 -10.32 -70.06 76.99
N GLY A 5 -9.45 -70.28 75.99
CA GLY A 5 -9.64 -71.16 74.85
C GLY A 5 -10.33 -70.37 73.72
N ASP A 6 -9.64 -70.05 72.61
CA ASP A 6 -9.98 -70.61 71.28
C ASP A 6 -9.16 -70.03 70.12
N GLU A 7 -9.17 -70.84 69.07
CA GLU A 7 -8.36 -70.89 67.88
C GLU A 7 -8.85 -70.00 66.71
N ALA A 8 -7.96 -69.84 65.73
CA ALA A 8 -8.21 -69.83 64.29
C ALA A 8 -8.67 -68.55 63.53
N THR A 9 -7.73 -68.12 62.67
CA THR A 9 -7.86 -67.84 61.22
C THR A 9 -8.68 -66.65 60.70
N GLY A 10 -8.06 -65.84 59.84
CA GLY A 10 -8.77 -64.87 59.01
C GLY A 10 -7.87 -64.03 58.09
N LEU A 11 -7.67 -64.53 56.87
CA LEU A 11 -7.06 -63.86 55.71
C LEU A 11 -7.66 -62.45 55.44
N GLN A 12 -6.85 -61.38 55.34
CA GLN A 12 -7.15 -60.19 54.53
C GLN A 12 -5.83 -59.56 54.05
N LYS A 13 -5.37 -59.90 52.85
CA LYS A 13 -5.69 -59.26 51.55
C LYS A 13 -5.23 -57.80 51.50
N GLU A 14 -4.14 -57.62 50.77
CA GLU A 14 -3.50 -56.39 50.32
C GLU A 14 -4.47 -55.21 50.10
N LYS A 15 -4.17 -54.08 50.74
CA LYS A 15 -4.65 -52.75 50.32
C LYS A 15 -3.46 -51.91 49.88
N ASN A 16 -2.82 -52.35 48.80
CA ASN A 16 -2.04 -51.46 47.95
C ASN A 16 -2.98 -50.83 46.91
N MET A 17 -2.70 -49.56 46.59
CA MET A 17 -3.22 -48.84 45.41
C MET A 17 -4.59 -48.14 45.56
N ARG A 18 -4.60 -47.04 46.33
CA ARG A 18 -5.60 -45.95 46.18
C ARG A 18 -4.96 -44.56 46.09
N LEU A 19 -3.80 -44.44 45.44
CA LEU A 19 -3.14 -43.15 45.23
C LEU A 19 -2.47 -43.03 43.85
N ARG A 20 -3.17 -43.46 42.79
CA ARG A 20 -2.67 -43.35 41.40
C ARG A 20 -3.72 -42.89 40.37
N PHE A 21 -4.84 -42.33 40.82
CA PHE A 21 -5.94 -41.94 39.91
C PHE A 21 -6.35 -40.46 39.96
N TRP A 22 -5.55 -39.60 40.58
CA TRP A 22 -5.78 -38.14 40.57
C TRP A 22 -4.70 -37.33 39.82
N PHE A 23 -3.66 -37.98 39.29
CA PHE A 23 -2.61 -37.31 38.52
C PHE A 23 -2.76 -37.45 36.99
N ALA A 24 -3.79 -38.14 36.51
CA ALA A 24 -4.03 -38.38 35.08
C ALA A 24 -5.09 -37.44 34.47
N LEU A 25 -5.48 -36.36 35.16
CA LEU A 25 -6.44 -35.36 34.66
C LEU A 25 -5.83 -33.94 34.56
N LEU A 26 -4.50 -33.85 34.51
CA LEU A 26 -3.74 -32.59 34.36
C LEU A 26 -2.78 -32.63 33.17
N CYS A 27 -2.95 -33.61 32.28
CA CYS A 27 -2.24 -33.66 31.01
C CYS A 27 -3.18 -33.27 29.87
N SER A 28 -2.68 -32.38 29.03
CA SER A 28 -3.13 -32.09 27.66
C SER A 28 -4.28 -31.11 27.42
N THR A 29 -4.12 -29.86 27.84
CA THR A 29 -4.41 -28.72 26.96
C THR A 29 -3.31 -27.67 27.08
N LEU A 30 -2.07 -28.04 26.71
CA LEU A 30 -1.14 -27.04 26.18
C LEU A 30 -1.71 -26.62 24.82
N ALA A 31 -2.71 -25.74 24.84
CA ALA A 31 -3.10 -25.01 23.66
C ALA A 31 -1.81 -24.32 23.19
N PHE A 32 -1.31 -24.72 22.03
CA PHE A 32 -0.35 -23.92 21.30
C PHE A 32 -1.04 -22.58 21.07
N ALA A 33 -0.81 -21.62 21.98
CA ALA A 33 -1.15 -20.25 21.77
C ALA A 33 -0.31 -19.84 20.56
N LYS A 34 -0.91 -19.95 19.37
CA LYS A 34 -0.38 -19.32 18.17
C LYS A 34 -0.11 -17.89 18.62
N GLY A 35 1.17 -17.50 18.63
CA GLY A 35 1.56 -16.14 18.95
C GLY A 35 0.72 -15.16 18.10
N PRO A 36 0.56 -13.90 18.54
CA PRO A 36 -0.27 -12.93 17.86
C PRO A 36 -0.06 -13.02 16.35
N GLN A 37 -1.10 -13.41 15.62
CA GLN A 37 -1.00 -13.56 14.17
C GLN A 37 -0.63 -12.17 13.63
N ARG A 38 0.57 -12.06 13.05
CA ARG A 38 0.99 -10.80 12.44
C ARG A 38 -0.02 -10.46 11.35
N PRO A 39 -0.60 -9.24 11.35
CA PRO A 39 -1.45 -8.80 10.26
C PRO A 39 -0.70 -9.00 8.94
N SER A 40 -1.36 -9.58 7.95
CA SER A 40 -0.89 -9.63 6.56
C SER A 40 -1.39 -8.39 5.82
N ASN A 41 -0.76 -8.05 4.70
CA ASN A 41 -1.28 -7.02 3.81
C ASN A 41 -2.73 -7.33 3.43
N LEU A 42 -3.54 -6.28 3.30
CA LEU A 42 -4.95 -6.40 2.94
C LEU A 42 -5.07 -6.25 1.42
N PRO A 43 -5.39 -7.31 0.66
CA PRO A 43 -5.45 -7.25 -0.80
C PRO A 43 -6.57 -6.31 -1.25
N VAL A 44 -6.30 -5.54 -2.30
CA VAL A 44 -7.27 -4.68 -2.97
C VAL A 44 -7.15 -4.83 -4.49
N THR A 45 -8.23 -4.54 -5.20
CA THR A 45 -8.24 -4.42 -6.65
C THR A 45 -7.97 -2.97 -7.03
N THR A 46 -7.10 -2.75 -8.00
CA THR A 46 -6.82 -1.42 -8.55
C THR A 46 -7.29 -1.36 -9.99
N ALA A 47 -7.92 -0.26 -10.39
CA ALA A 47 -8.18 0.07 -11.79
C ALA A 47 -7.72 1.49 -12.07
N PHE A 48 -7.07 1.71 -13.22
CA PHE A 48 -6.69 3.03 -13.67
C PHE A 48 -7.62 3.44 -14.82
N ALA A 49 -8.26 4.60 -14.69
CA ALA A 49 -9.02 5.14 -15.80
C ALA A 49 -8.06 5.75 -16.84
N ASN A 50 -8.43 5.60 -18.11
CA ASN A 50 -7.66 6.17 -19.23
C ASN A 50 -8.05 7.62 -19.51
N THR A 51 -9.24 8.03 -19.05
CA THR A 51 -9.77 9.39 -19.16
C THR A 51 -10.43 9.80 -17.85
N ASP A 52 -10.49 11.11 -17.60
CA ASP A 52 -11.35 11.68 -16.56
C ASP A 52 -12.82 11.79 -17.02
N ALA A 53 -13.69 12.32 -16.16
CA ALA A 53 -15.11 12.53 -16.46
C ALA A 53 -15.39 13.53 -17.61
N SER A 54 -14.37 14.24 -18.09
CA SER A 54 -14.42 15.18 -19.23
C SER A 54 -13.74 14.61 -20.49
N ASP A 55 -13.53 13.29 -20.55
CA ASP A 55 -12.81 12.58 -21.63
C ASP A 55 -11.36 13.03 -21.83
N THR A 56 -10.79 13.73 -20.85
CA THR A 56 -9.40 14.15 -20.93
C THR A 56 -8.50 12.98 -20.59
N ILE A 57 -7.57 12.66 -21.49
CA ILE A 57 -6.63 11.56 -21.33
C ILE A 57 -5.81 11.74 -20.05
N ALA A 58 -5.77 10.69 -19.22
CA ALA A 58 -4.95 10.67 -18.01
C ALA A 58 -3.46 10.50 -18.36
N ASP A 59 -2.56 11.05 -17.55
CA ASP A 59 -1.11 10.89 -17.73
C ASP A 59 -0.57 9.62 -17.08
N ILE A 60 -1.32 9.02 -16.15
CA ILE A 60 -1.06 7.70 -15.57
C ILE A 60 -2.26 6.81 -15.87
N GLN A 61 -2.08 5.82 -16.74
CA GLN A 61 -3.18 5.01 -17.29
C GLN A 61 -2.94 3.51 -17.14
N SER A 62 -4.02 2.75 -17.35
CA SER A 62 -3.95 1.30 -17.44
C SER A 62 -3.16 0.82 -18.67
N ASP A 63 -2.78 -0.45 -18.66
CA ASP A 63 -2.32 -1.18 -19.86
C ASP A 63 -3.48 -1.67 -20.74
N ALA A 64 -4.71 -1.24 -20.46
CA ALA A 64 -5.95 -1.67 -21.12
C ALA A 64 -6.26 -3.19 -21.02
N LEU A 65 -5.62 -3.93 -20.11
CA LEU A 65 -5.87 -5.35 -19.87
C LEU A 65 -6.84 -5.60 -18.70
N GLY A 66 -7.60 -4.58 -18.29
CA GLY A 66 -8.56 -4.64 -17.19
C GLY A 66 -7.93 -4.35 -15.82
N SER A 67 -8.67 -4.64 -14.75
CA SER A 67 -8.24 -4.37 -13.38
C SER A 67 -7.02 -5.20 -12.97
N TYR A 68 -6.34 -4.69 -11.95
CA TYR A 68 -5.14 -5.23 -11.34
C TYR A 68 -5.50 -5.87 -10.00
N PHE A 69 -5.26 -7.17 -9.87
CA PHE A 69 -5.57 -7.93 -8.66
C PHE A 69 -4.28 -8.34 -7.94
N ASP A 70 -4.28 -8.25 -6.62
CA ASP A 70 -3.13 -8.69 -5.81
C ASP A 70 -2.81 -10.17 -6.05
N GLY A 71 -1.54 -10.48 -6.36
CA GLY A 71 -1.06 -11.84 -6.58
C GLY A 71 -1.39 -12.43 -7.96
N VAL A 72 -2.08 -11.70 -8.84
CA VAL A 72 -2.37 -12.13 -10.22
C VAL A 72 -1.38 -11.48 -11.19
N ASP A 73 -0.86 -12.24 -12.16
CA ASP A 73 0.13 -11.76 -13.14
C ASP A 73 1.38 -11.10 -12.51
N ALA A 74 1.75 -11.54 -11.30
CA ALA A 74 2.80 -10.94 -10.47
C ALA A 74 2.61 -9.44 -10.16
N VAL A 75 1.36 -8.97 -10.19
CA VAL A 75 0.95 -7.66 -9.69
C VAL A 75 0.82 -7.71 -8.17
N THR A 76 1.20 -6.62 -7.52
CA THR A 76 0.88 -6.34 -6.11
C THR A 76 -0.11 -5.19 -6.02
N SER A 77 -1.10 -5.30 -5.15
CA SER A 77 -2.11 -4.25 -4.93
C SER A 77 -2.73 -4.45 -3.55
N PHE A 78 -2.29 -3.70 -2.54
CA PHE A 78 -2.71 -3.94 -1.16
C PHE A 78 -2.68 -2.68 -0.29
N LEU A 79 -3.40 -2.70 0.83
CA LEU A 79 -3.13 -1.82 1.96
C LEU A 79 -2.04 -2.44 2.84
N THR A 80 -0.96 -1.70 3.08
CA THR A 80 0.24 -2.23 3.74
C THR A 80 0.06 -2.33 5.26
N THR A 81 0.64 -3.36 5.88
CA THR A 81 0.68 -3.47 7.34
C THR A 81 1.77 -2.63 7.97
N ASN A 82 2.74 -2.19 7.18
CA ASN A 82 3.89 -1.42 7.63
C ASN A 82 3.74 0.07 7.29
N GLY A 83 2.61 0.66 7.68
CA GLY A 83 2.39 2.10 7.55
C GLY A 83 3.25 2.88 8.55
N TYR A 84 3.40 4.18 8.29
CA TYR A 84 4.01 5.09 9.24
C TYR A 84 3.20 5.14 10.55
N ASN A 85 3.85 5.53 11.63
CA ASN A 85 3.23 5.69 12.94
C ASN A 85 2.54 4.41 13.47
N GLY A 86 2.93 3.23 12.98
CA GLY A 86 2.35 1.94 13.37
C GLY A 86 0.92 1.72 12.88
N ILE A 87 0.45 2.53 11.90
CA ILE A 87 -0.90 2.43 11.37
C ILE A 87 -0.95 1.29 10.34
N VAL A 88 -1.66 0.22 10.70
CA VAL A 88 -1.86 -0.95 9.85
C VAL A 88 -2.97 -0.65 8.83
N TRP A 89 -2.72 -1.01 7.56
CA TRP A 89 -3.65 -0.86 6.44
C TRP A 89 -4.06 0.59 6.12
N GLY A 90 -3.21 1.56 6.45
CA GLY A 90 -3.51 2.97 6.20
C GLY A 90 -2.94 3.55 4.89
N ASP A 91 -1.98 2.87 4.25
CA ASP A 91 -1.37 3.26 2.98
C ASP A 91 -1.68 2.22 1.90
N TRP A 92 -1.89 2.68 0.68
CA TRP A 92 -2.04 1.83 -0.50
C TRP A 92 -0.71 1.68 -1.23
N GLN A 93 -0.43 0.46 -1.69
CA GLN A 93 0.70 0.14 -2.56
C GLN A 93 0.22 -0.68 -3.76
N PHE A 94 0.73 -0.32 -4.92
CA PHE A 94 0.50 -0.99 -6.18
C PHE A 94 1.84 -1.24 -6.87
N GLY A 95 2.00 -2.38 -7.54
CA GLY A 95 3.25 -2.73 -8.19
C GLY A 95 3.09 -3.67 -9.37
N THR A 96 3.79 -3.34 -10.45
CA THR A 96 3.97 -4.17 -11.66
C THR A 96 5.45 -4.48 -11.91
N LEU A 97 6.35 -4.13 -10.98
CA LEU A 97 7.80 -4.32 -11.13
C LEU A 97 8.21 -5.78 -11.41
N ASN A 98 7.46 -6.75 -10.88
CA ASN A 98 7.70 -8.17 -11.10
C ASN A 98 6.83 -8.79 -12.20
N SER A 99 5.98 -7.99 -12.85
CA SER A 99 5.09 -8.47 -13.89
C SER A 99 5.76 -8.43 -15.26
N ALA A 100 5.67 -9.53 -16.00
CA ALA A 100 6.09 -9.59 -17.40
C ALA A 100 4.99 -9.15 -18.38
N THR A 101 3.72 -9.17 -17.93
CA THR A 101 2.53 -8.98 -18.77
C THR A 101 1.76 -7.71 -18.43
N ARG A 102 1.86 -7.21 -17.19
CA ARG A 102 1.15 -6.01 -16.73
C ARG A 102 2.08 -4.82 -16.64
N LYS A 103 1.59 -3.66 -17.07
CA LYS A 103 2.33 -2.39 -17.09
C LYS A 103 1.39 -1.23 -16.73
N VAL A 104 1.97 -0.04 -16.60
CA VAL A 104 1.27 1.23 -16.48
C VAL A 104 1.76 2.15 -17.59
N SER A 105 0.86 2.87 -18.25
CA SER A 105 1.23 3.91 -19.20
C SER A 105 1.54 5.20 -18.43
N LEU A 106 2.73 5.75 -18.62
CA LEU A 106 3.12 7.05 -18.08
C LEU A 106 3.33 8.05 -19.21
N SER A 107 2.83 9.27 -19.03
CA SER A 107 2.96 10.40 -19.94
C SER A 107 3.60 11.60 -19.24
N PHE A 108 4.61 12.18 -19.88
CA PHE A 108 5.28 13.42 -19.51
C PHE A 108 4.96 14.55 -20.50
N ALA A 109 3.81 14.46 -21.18
CA ALA A 109 3.41 15.40 -22.24
C ALA A 109 3.07 16.82 -21.73
N ASN A 110 2.92 17.00 -20.42
CA ASN A 110 2.53 18.26 -19.79
C ASN A 110 3.65 18.82 -18.87
N PRO A 111 4.82 19.20 -19.43
CA PRO A 111 5.92 19.75 -18.63
C PRO A 111 5.60 21.16 -18.13
N ILE A 112 6.02 21.47 -16.91
CA ILE A 112 5.95 22.82 -16.34
C ILE A 112 7.29 23.51 -16.64
N GLN A 113 7.24 24.50 -17.54
CA GLN A 113 8.42 25.27 -17.93
C GLN A 113 8.90 26.16 -16.78
N LEU A 114 10.21 26.49 -16.74
CA LEU A 114 10.78 27.42 -15.75
C LEU A 114 10.04 28.76 -15.71
N ALA A 115 9.65 29.30 -16.88
CA ALA A 115 8.88 30.54 -17.00
C ALA A 115 7.47 30.46 -16.36
N ASN A 116 6.97 29.25 -16.12
CA ASN A 116 5.65 28.96 -15.55
C ASN A 116 5.74 28.36 -14.14
N GLY A 117 6.88 28.51 -13.46
CA GLY A 117 7.08 28.03 -12.09
C GLY A 117 7.69 26.64 -11.94
N GLY A 118 8.13 26.01 -13.04
CA GLY A 118 8.95 24.80 -12.97
C GLY A 118 10.31 25.07 -12.32
N THR A 119 10.90 24.05 -11.72
CA THR A 119 12.15 24.15 -10.94
C THR A 119 13.39 23.60 -11.65
N ALA A 120 13.21 22.88 -12.77
CA ALA A 120 14.27 22.42 -13.65
C ALA A 120 13.81 22.38 -15.11
N ILE A 121 14.75 22.29 -16.04
CA ILE A 121 14.44 22.09 -17.46
C ILE A 121 13.86 20.67 -17.62
N PRO A 122 12.66 20.50 -18.19
CA PRO A 122 12.05 19.18 -18.41
C PRO A 122 12.94 18.29 -19.29
N ASN A 123 13.31 17.13 -18.76
CA ASN A 123 14.14 16.14 -19.44
C ASN A 123 13.64 14.70 -19.13
N PRO A 124 12.45 14.31 -19.59
CA PRO A 124 11.90 13.01 -19.27
C PRO A 124 12.59 11.90 -20.09
N PRO A 125 12.70 10.66 -19.57
CA PRO A 125 13.29 9.54 -20.31
C PRO A 125 12.49 9.13 -21.56
N PHE A 126 11.24 9.57 -21.66
CA PHE A 126 10.32 9.37 -22.78
C PHE A 126 9.15 10.36 -22.67
N THR A 127 8.40 10.57 -23.75
CA THR A 127 7.15 11.35 -23.69
C THR A 127 5.98 10.50 -23.18
N THR A 128 5.73 9.33 -23.77
CA THR A 128 4.68 8.40 -23.30
C THR A 128 5.16 6.96 -23.46
N LYS A 129 4.97 6.12 -22.44
CA LYS A 129 5.45 4.73 -22.47
C LYS A 129 4.76 3.84 -21.45
N ASN A 130 4.56 2.57 -21.82
CA ASN A 130 4.21 1.51 -20.88
C ASN A 130 5.45 1.02 -20.14
N VAL A 131 5.47 1.21 -18.82
CA VAL A 131 6.57 0.83 -17.93
C VAL A 131 6.07 -0.10 -16.83
N THR A 132 6.99 -0.83 -16.21
CA THR A 132 6.72 -1.42 -14.90
C THR A 132 6.92 -0.34 -13.85
N ALA A 133 5.98 -0.25 -12.92
CA ALA A 133 5.94 0.80 -11.91
C ALA A 133 5.53 0.25 -10.54
N HIS A 134 5.95 0.94 -9.50
CA HIS A 134 5.50 0.83 -8.12
C HIS A 134 4.91 2.16 -7.70
N ILE A 135 3.64 2.19 -7.32
CA ILE A 135 2.87 3.38 -7.01
C ILE A 135 2.41 3.28 -5.56
N GLU A 136 2.57 4.35 -4.78
CA GLU A 136 2.20 4.35 -3.37
C GLU A 136 1.49 5.63 -2.97
N VAL A 137 0.43 5.49 -2.16
CA VAL A 137 -0.19 6.59 -1.43
C VAL A 137 0.13 6.45 0.06
N LYS A 138 0.68 7.51 0.68
CA LYS A 138 1.22 7.48 2.05
C LYS A 138 0.45 8.30 3.07
N CYS A 139 -0.83 8.02 3.27
CA CYS A 139 -1.68 8.74 4.23
C CYS A 139 -1.23 8.59 5.70
N THR A 140 -0.67 7.43 6.06
CA THR A 140 -0.22 7.15 7.44
C THR A 140 0.91 8.05 7.89
N MET A 141 1.64 8.66 6.95
CA MET A 141 2.65 9.68 7.25
C MET A 141 2.04 10.86 8.02
N PHE A 142 0.78 11.18 7.77
CA PHE A 142 0.02 12.22 8.46
C PHE A 142 -0.84 11.67 9.61
N GLY A 143 -0.63 10.43 10.03
CA GLY A 143 -1.46 9.78 11.03
C GLY A 143 -2.86 9.40 10.54
N LEU A 144 -3.09 9.38 9.22
CA LEU A 144 -4.37 9.07 8.60
C LEU A 144 -4.39 7.62 8.11
N SER A 145 -5.56 6.99 8.08
CA SER A 145 -5.71 5.62 7.58
C SER A 145 -6.78 5.56 6.50
N MET A 146 -6.39 5.12 5.29
CA MET A 146 -7.33 4.87 4.20
C MET A 146 -8.44 3.89 4.62
N LEU A 147 -8.11 2.85 5.38
CA LEU A 147 -9.09 1.86 5.83
C LEU A 147 -10.16 2.44 6.74
N THR A 148 -9.82 3.35 7.64
CA THR A 148 -10.77 3.88 8.63
C THR A 148 -11.53 5.12 8.13
N MET A 149 -11.45 5.43 6.84
CA MET A 149 -12.21 6.53 6.26
C MET A 149 -13.71 6.27 6.37
N SER A 150 -14.47 7.32 6.70
CA SER A 150 -15.92 7.32 6.56
C SER A 150 -16.32 7.59 5.11
N ALA A 151 -17.52 7.17 4.71
CA ALA A 151 -18.04 7.48 3.37
C ALA A 151 -18.04 9.00 3.11
N ASN A 152 -17.61 9.40 1.92
CA ASN A 152 -17.37 10.77 1.46
C ASN A 152 -16.24 11.53 2.18
N GLN A 153 -15.47 10.88 3.06
CA GLN A 153 -14.28 11.50 3.64
C GLN A 153 -13.19 11.63 2.58
N THR A 154 -12.42 12.71 2.67
CA THR A 154 -11.29 12.97 1.77
C THR A 154 -10.02 13.26 2.56
N PHE A 155 -8.89 12.73 2.11
CA PHE A 155 -7.55 13.02 2.61
C PHE A 155 -6.66 13.56 1.50
N GLN A 156 -5.67 14.37 1.87
CA GLN A 156 -4.56 14.75 0.99
C GLN A 156 -3.32 13.99 1.43
N CYS A 157 -2.80 13.14 0.55
CA CYS A 157 -1.72 12.22 0.87
C CYS A 157 -0.59 12.30 -0.17
N PRO A 158 0.67 12.07 0.24
CA PRO A 158 1.77 11.93 -0.70
C PRO A 158 1.50 10.79 -1.67
N LEU A 159 1.78 11.01 -2.95
CA LEU A 159 1.78 9.99 -3.99
C LEU A 159 3.19 9.88 -4.59
N ILE A 160 3.67 8.66 -4.78
CA ILE A 160 4.93 8.38 -5.48
C ILE A 160 4.66 7.42 -6.60
N VAL A 161 5.32 7.65 -7.74
CA VAL A 161 5.47 6.65 -8.80
C VAL A 161 6.96 6.35 -8.94
N HIS A 162 7.36 5.12 -8.70
CA HIS A 162 8.71 4.61 -8.94
C HIS A 162 8.68 3.68 -10.15
N PHE A 163 9.54 3.90 -11.15
CA PHE A 163 9.53 3.10 -12.38
C PHE A 163 10.95 2.95 -12.97
N PHE A 164 11.07 2.02 -13.91
CA PHE A 164 12.30 1.83 -14.68
C PHE A 164 12.05 2.12 -16.16
N ASP A 165 13.02 2.78 -16.81
CA ASP A 165 13.02 2.94 -18.26
C ASP A 165 13.53 1.67 -18.99
N THR A 166 13.63 1.72 -20.32
CA THR A 166 14.15 0.58 -21.11
C THR A 166 15.64 0.30 -20.90
N ASN A 167 16.39 1.26 -20.38
CA ASN A 167 17.81 1.11 -20.06
C ASN A 167 18.03 0.67 -18.61
N SER A 168 16.94 0.34 -17.88
CA SER A 168 16.97 -0.01 -16.45
C SER A 168 17.44 1.14 -15.54
N TYR A 169 17.27 2.38 -16.00
CA TYR A 169 17.41 3.56 -15.17
C TYR A 169 16.19 3.70 -14.26
N GLU A 170 16.45 3.96 -12.99
CA GLU A 170 15.46 4.19 -11.94
C GLU A 170 15.03 5.66 -11.99
N TYR A 171 13.71 5.87 -12.01
CA TYR A 171 13.10 7.20 -11.91
C TYR A 171 12.01 7.19 -10.86
N ARG A 172 11.77 8.36 -10.27
CA ARG A 172 10.66 8.59 -9.35
C ARG A 172 9.92 9.87 -9.71
N ILE A 173 8.61 9.85 -9.58
CA ILE A 173 7.74 11.02 -9.60
C ILE A 173 7.28 11.25 -8.18
N TYR A 174 7.62 12.39 -7.60
CA TYR A 174 7.17 12.79 -6.27
C TYR A 174 6.02 13.78 -6.38
N MET A 175 4.87 13.41 -5.81
CA MET A 175 3.70 14.27 -5.59
C MET A 175 3.49 14.39 -4.08
N ALA A 176 4.45 15.03 -3.43
CA ALA A 176 4.64 14.92 -1.99
C ALA A 176 5.31 16.18 -1.41
N PRO A 177 4.56 17.29 -1.31
CA PRO A 177 5.07 18.52 -0.70
C PRO A 177 5.78 18.23 0.62
N ASN A 178 7.00 18.73 0.76
CA ASN A 178 7.82 18.67 1.98
C ASN A 178 8.32 17.29 2.44
N TRP A 179 8.12 16.22 1.66
CA TRP A 179 8.53 14.89 2.11
C TRP A 179 9.91 14.43 1.62
N THR A 180 10.34 14.88 0.45
CA THR A 180 11.66 14.53 -0.09
C THR A 180 12.79 15.27 0.63
N GLN A 181 14.02 14.80 0.47
CA GLN A 181 15.24 15.50 0.89
C GLN A 181 16.12 15.72 -0.35
N PRO A 182 16.24 16.96 -0.87
CA PRO A 182 15.62 18.18 -0.36
C PRO A 182 14.08 18.21 -0.56
N PRO A 183 13.36 19.02 0.24
CA PRO A 183 11.91 19.21 0.07
C PRO A 183 11.51 19.60 -1.36
N THR A 184 10.32 19.16 -1.76
CA THR A 184 9.67 19.42 -3.06
C THR A 184 8.41 20.28 -2.88
N PRO A 185 8.52 21.52 -2.35
CA PRO A 185 7.36 22.35 -2.01
C PRO A 185 6.49 22.73 -3.22
N GLU A 186 7.06 22.68 -4.43
CA GLU A 186 6.34 22.91 -5.69
C GLU A 186 5.41 21.77 -6.12
N THR A 187 5.59 20.57 -5.57
CA THR A 187 4.71 19.43 -5.87
C THR A 187 3.38 19.55 -5.15
N SER A 188 2.38 18.76 -5.54
CA SER A 188 1.07 18.71 -4.88
C SER A 188 0.80 17.32 -4.31
N TYR A 189 -0.06 17.21 -3.30
CA TYR A 189 -0.58 15.91 -2.85
C TYR A 189 -1.58 15.32 -3.86
N ALA A 190 -1.86 14.02 -3.73
CA ALA A 190 -3.06 13.40 -4.30
C ALA A 190 -4.21 13.47 -3.28
N GLN A 191 -5.44 13.58 -3.77
CA GLN A 191 -6.66 13.47 -2.99
C GLN A 191 -7.14 12.03 -2.97
N VAL A 192 -7.26 11.44 -1.78
CA VAL A 192 -7.89 10.14 -1.56
C VAL A 192 -9.30 10.39 -1.05
N SER A 193 -10.30 9.79 -1.70
CA SER A 193 -11.72 9.91 -1.32
C SER A 193 -12.29 8.53 -1.05
N CYS A 194 -13.02 8.35 0.06
CA CYS A 194 -13.74 7.12 0.33
C CYS A 194 -15.17 7.21 -0.22
N ASN A 195 -15.52 6.36 -1.18
CA ASN A 195 -16.83 6.36 -1.82
C ASN A 195 -17.85 5.53 -1.02
N ALA A 196 -17.41 4.38 -0.52
CA ALA A 196 -18.26 3.45 0.21
C ALA A 196 -17.50 2.78 1.35
N VAL A 197 -18.27 2.43 2.38
CA VAL A 197 -17.82 1.61 3.50
C VAL A 197 -18.42 0.22 3.38
N ALA A 198 -17.67 -0.79 3.82
CA ALA A 198 -18.14 -2.17 3.76
C ALA A 198 -19.38 -2.36 4.65
N ALA A 199 -20.31 -3.22 4.21
CA ALA A 199 -21.56 -3.47 4.91
C ALA A 199 -21.37 -4.10 6.30
N ASP A 200 -20.23 -4.73 6.55
CA ASP A 200 -19.82 -5.30 7.83
C ASP A 200 -19.15 -4.27 8.77
N ASN A 201 -19.08 -3.00 8.36
CA ASN A 201 -18.40 -1.90 9.05
C ASN A 201 -16.89 -2.13 9.25
N SER A 202 -16.25 -2.97 8.44
CA SER A 202 -14.80 -3.20 8.49
C SER A 202 -13.96 -2.06 7.91
N GLY A 203 -14.55 -0.88 7.68
CA GLY A 203 -13.92 0.31 7.14
C GLY A 203 -14.33 0.65 5.71
N CYS A 204 -13.68 1.66 5.14
CA CYS A 204 -13.79 1.99 3.73
C CYS A 204 -13.41 0.78 2.86
N ASN A 205 -14.11 0.57 1.75
CA ASN A 205 -13.82 -0.51 0.80
C ASN A 205 -13.85 -0.06 -0.66
N ASP A 206 -14.08 1.22 -0.92
CA ASP A 206 -14.09 1.82 -2.25
C ASP A 206 -13.45 3.20 -2.15
N TRP A 207 -12.33 3.40 -2.83
CA TRP A 207 -11.58 4.66 -2.86
C TRP A 207 -11.36 5.16 -4.27
N TYR A 208 -11.42 6.48 -4.42
CA TYR A 208 -10.80 7.18 -5.55
C TYR A 208 -9.52 7.89 -5.11
N ILE A 209 -8.51 7.85 -5.97
CA ILE A 209 -7.27 8.61 -5.82
C ILE A 209 -7.13 9.49 -7.05
N ASP A 210 -7.25 10.80 -6.83
CA ASP A 210 -7.33 11.83 -7.87
C ASP A 210 -6.32 12.95 -7.60
N PRO A 211 -5.94 13.74 -8.62
CA PRO A 211 -5.42 15.07 -8.39
C PRO A 211 -6.40 15.93 -7.58
N ILE A 212 -5.87 16.82 -6.73
CA ILE A 212 -6.70 17.83 -6.06
C ILE A 212 -7.31 18.74 -7.15
N PRO A 213 -8.63 18.96 -7.18
CA PRO A 213 -9.26 19.81 -8.18
C PRO A 213 -8.84 21.27 -8.01
N GLY A 214 -8.68 21.96 -9.14
CA GLY A 214 -8.52 23.41 -9.16
C GLY A 214 -9.87 24.12 -9.14
N TYR A 215 -9.84 25.45 -8.98
CA TYR A 215 -10.99 26.32 -9.18
C TYR A 215 -10.61 27.48 -10.09
N ASP A 216 -11.47 27.82 -11.04
CA ASP A 216 -11.29 29.02 -11.87
C ASP A 216 -11.57 30.30 -11.07
N THR A 217 -11.37 31.48 -11.68
CA THR A 217 -11.62 32.78 -11.04
C THR A 217 -13.09 33.01 -10.69
N ALA A 218 -14.02 32.25 -11.28
CA ALA A 218 -15.44 32.29 -10.97
C ALA A 218 -15.84 31.27 -9.89
N GLY A 219 -14.88 30.50 -9.35
CA GLY A 219 -15.12 29.47 -8.35
C GLY A 219 -15.67 28.16 -8.91
N ASN A 220 -15.69 27.97 -10.23
CA ASN A 220 -16.08 26.70 -10.82
C ASN A 220 -14.94 25.70 -10.66
N ARG A 221 -15.31 24.46 -10.30
CA ARG A 221 -14.36 23.35 -10.22
C ARG A 221 -13.81 23.03 -11.61
N ILE A 222 -12.50 23.01 -11.76
CA ILE A 222 -11.82 22.52 -12.96
C ILE A 222 -11.19 21.15 -12.68
N PRO A 223 -11.08 20.26 -13.68
CA PRO A 223 -10.35 19.01 -13.52
C PRO A 223 -8.97 19.26 -12.89
N GLY A 224 -8.68 18.50 -11.84
CA GLY A 224 -7.42 18.64 -11.13
C GLY A 224 -6.26 18.11 -11.96
N ALA A 225 -5.08 18.66 -11.74
CA ALA A 225 -3.83 18.04 -12.14
C ALA A 225 -2.84 18.17 -11.00
N ALA A 226 -2.09 17.11 -10.75
CA ALA A 226 -1.11 17.08 -9.68
C ALA A 226 0.24 17.51 -10.23
N THR A 227 0.92 18.42 -9.54
CA THR A 227 2.32 18.74 -9.86
C THR A 227 3.21 17.66 -9.27
N GLY A 228 3.91 16.94 -10.15
CA GLY A 228 4.89 15.93 -9.77
C GLY A 228 6.29 16.31 -10.24
N ARG A 229 7.30 16.14 -9.36
CA ARG A 229 8.71 16.28 -9.72
C ARG A 229 9.26 14.95 -10.21
N LEU A 230 9.85 14.94 -11.40
CA LEU A 230 10.61 13.79 -11.90
C LEU A 230 12.04 13.84 -11.36
N VAL A 231 12.48 12.74 -10.79
CA VAL A 231 13.83 12.58 -10.25
C VAL A 231 14.47 11.34 -10.84
N PHE A 232 15.66 11.49 -11.39
CA PHE A 232 16.51 10.36 -11.77
C PHE A 232 17.17 9.77 -10.51
N PHE A 233 17.20 8.45 -10.36
CA PHE A 233 17.82 7.77 -9.20
C PHE A 233 19.06 6.94 -9.56
N GLY A 234 19.46 6.97 -10.84
CA GLY A 234 20.59 6.19 -11.35
C GLY A 234 20.14 4.91 -12.05
N CYS A 235 21.02 3.93 -12.10
CA CYS A 235 20.84 2.67 -12.80
C CYS A 235 20.97 1.51 -11.82
N SER A 236 19.91 0.72 -11.66
CA SER A 236 19.91 -0.41 -10.72
C SER A 236 20.83 -1.56 -11.19
N ALA A 237 21.02 -1.71 -12.51
CA ALA A 237 21.87 -2.72 -13.12
C ALA A 237 23.34 -2.30 -13.26
N CYS A 238 23.67 -1.02 -13.07
CA CYS A 238 25.02 -0.48 -13.18
C CYS A 238 25.79 -0.79 -11.89
N ARG A 239 26.10 -2.08 -11.70
CA ARG A 239 26.81 -2.67 -10.55
C ARG A 239 28.30 -2.32 -10.51
N GLY A 240 28.64 -1.03 -10.60
CA GLY A 240 29.87 -0.51 -10.01
C GLY A 240 29.52 -0.03 -8.59
N ASN A 241 30.41 -0.19 -7.60
CA ASN A 241 30.19 0.17 -6.19
C ASN A 241 29.93 1.66 -5.91
N THR A 242 29.58 2.44 -6.92
CA THR A 242 29.24 3.85 -6.85
C THR A 242 27.82 3.98 -7.37
N LYS A 243 26.84 3.75 -6.48
CA LYS A 243 25.45 4.15 -6.75
C LYS A 243 25.49 5.67 -6.90
N VAL A 244 25.51 6.18 -8.13
CA VAL A 244 25.35 7.61 -8.38
C VAL A 244 23.87 7.90 -8.18
N THR A 245 23.43 7.97 -6.92
CA THR A 245 22.16 8.60 -6.56
C THR A 245 22.35 10.09 -6.75
N GLY A 246 22.33 10.55 -8.00
CA GLY A 246 22.08 11.96 -8.22
C GLY A 246 20.59 12.11 -8.07
N ASP A 247 20.10 12.74 -7.00
CA ASP A 247 18.70 13.20 -6.90
C ASP A 247 18.49 14.37 -7.89
N ALA A 248 18.80 14.11 -9.16
CA ALA A 248 18.76 15.09 -10.22
C ALA A 248 17.30 15.35 -10.55
N ASN A 249 16.89 16.60 -10.36
CA ASN A 249 15.59 17.08 -10.78
C ASN A 249 15.56 17.14 -12.32
N GLU A 250 14.79 16.23 -12.92
CA GLU A 250 14.59 16.11 -14.39
C GLU A 250 13.33 16.87 -14.86
N GLY A 251 12.86 17.81 -14.05
CA GLY A 251 11.73 18.70 -14.34
C GLY A 251 10.48 18.40 -13.52
N ASP A 252 9.57 19.36 -13.56
CA ASP A 252 8.23 19.24 -12.96
C ASP A 252 7.19 19.08 -14.06
N TYR A 253 6.16 18.27 -13.79
CA TYR A 253 5.12 17.94 -14.76
C TYR A 253 3.75 17.99 -14.09
N SER A 254 2.75 18.31 -14.90
CA SER A 254 1.35 18.24 -14.50
C SER A 254 0.80 16.86 -14.87
N PHE A 255 0.29 16.11 -13.89
CA PHE A 255 -0.22 14.76 -14.07
C PHE A 255 -1.72 14.70 -13.79
N ARG A 256 -2.46 14.16 -14.75
CA ARG A 256 -3.85 13.76 -14.58
C ARG A 256 -3.91 12.26 -14.30
N PHE A 257 -4.74 11.84 -13.36
CA PHE A 257 -4.96 10.43 -13.10
C PHE A 257 -6.28 10.24 -12.37
N HIS A 258 -6.80 9.01 -12.43
CA HIS A 258 -7.94 8.58 -11.64
C HIS A 258 -7.76 7.10 -11.33
N PHE A 259 -7.47 6.79 -10.07
CA PHE A 259 -7.33 5.41 -9.61
C PHE A 259 -8.55 5.02 -8.83
N HIS A 260 -9.18 3.92 -9.22
CA HIS A 260 -10.24 3.27 -8.45
C HIS A 260 -9.65 2.08 -7.71
N VAL A 261 -9.72 2.11 -6.38
CA VAL A 261 -9.24 1.04 -5.52
C VAL A 261 -10.43 0.46 -4.79
N THR A 262 -10.60 -0.86 -4.86
CA THR A 262 -11.71 -1.55 -4.17
C THR A 262 -11.22 -2.72 -3.36
N ARG A 263 -11.78 -2.88 -2.17
CA ARG A 263 -11.61 -4.07 -1.34
C ARG A 263 -12.86 -4.94 -1.53
N PRO A 264 -12.69 -6.19 -1.97
CA PRO A 264 -13.80 -7.13 -2.17
C PRO A 264 -14.51 -7.48 -0.86
#